data_AF-A0A8T5BDJ9-F1
#
_entry.id   AF-A0A8T5BDJ9-F1
#
_cell.length_a   1.000
_cell.length_b   1.000
_cell.length_c   1.000
_cell.angle_alpha   90.00
_cell.angle_beta   90.00
_cell.angle_gamma   90.00
#
_symmetry.space_group_name_H-M   'P 1'
#
loop_
_entity.id
_entity.type
_entity.pdbx_description
1 polymer ?
#
loop_
_entity_poly.entity_id
_entity_poly.type
_entity_poly.pdbx_seq_one_letter_code
_entity_poly.pdbx_strand_id
1 'polypeptide(L)'
;MVYCARCGKELSEDMDYCPYCGARQKAISRKEYEVLPDDLILKVKELIRKGNVTKIIVKNERDETLLEMPVTVGLIGTLLAPWVAALGVIAALATKCKIIVEEKE
;
A
#
# COMPACT_ATOMS: atom_id res chain seq x y z
N MET A 1 -4.02 -2.13 -12.79
CA MET A 1 -3.93 -1.58 -14.17
C MET A 1 -3.43 -0.16 -14.11
N VAL A 2 -2.25 0.10 -14.68
CA VAL A 2 -1.60 1.41 -14.67
C VAL A 2 -1.62 1.97 -16.08
N TYR A 3 -1.84 3.28 -16.23
CA TYR A 3 -1.79 3.94 -17.54
C TYR A 3 -0.53 4.80 -17.62
N CYS A 4 0.08 4.83 -18.81
CA CYS A 4 1.20 5.72 -19.06
C CYS A 4 0.76 7.19 -18.88
N ALA A 5 1.43 7.92 -17.99
CA ALA A 5 1.13 9.34 -17.73
C ALA A 5 1.37 10.26 -18.94
N ARG A 6 2.07 9.78 -19.98
CA ARG A 6 2.37 10.53 -21.21
C ARG A 6 1.45 10.19 -22.39
N CYS A 7 1.19 8.91 -22.63
CA CYS A 7 0.48 8.47 -23.84
C CYS A 7 -0.84 7.73 -23.57
N GLY A 8 -1.20 7.49 -22.30
CA GLY A 8 -2.49 6.90 -21.92
C GLY A 8 -2.66 5.41 -22.22
N LYS A 9 -1.62 4.72 -22.69
CA LYS A 9 -1.69 3.26 -22.92
C LYS A 9 -1.59 2.47 -21.63
N GLU A 10 -2.23 1.31 -21.63
CA GLU A 10 -2.18 0.34 -20.53
C GLU A 10 -0.76 -0.20 -20.35
N LEU A 11 -0.35 -0.28 -19.10
CA LEU A 11 0.95 -0.77 -18.65
C LEU A 11 0.74 -1.76 -17.50
N SER A 12 1.65 -2.73 -17.44
CA SER A 12 1.83 -3.56 -16.25
C SER A 12 2.40 -2.74 -15.10
N GLU A 13 2.15 -3.20 -13.88
CA GLU A 13 2.47 -2.51 -12.63
C GLU A 13 3.99 -2.36 -12.40
N ASP A 14 4.80 -3.18 -13.09
CA ASP A 14 6.26 -3.29 -12.90
C ASP A 14 7.11 -2.68 -14.04
N MET A 15 6.55 -1.84 -14.93
CA MET A 15 7.30 -1.26 -16.05
C MET A 15 7.90 0.12 -15.73
N ASP A 16 9.23 0.22 -15.69
CA ASP A 16 9.97 1.49 -15.54
C ASP A 16 9.87 2.42 -16.75
N TYR A 17 9.58 1.86 -17.93
CA TYR A 17 9.50 2.60 -19.18
C TYR A 17 8.28 2.17 -19.96
N CYS A 18 7.56 3.13 -20.53
CA CYS A 18 6.48 2.83 -21.45
C CYS A 18 7.05 2.33 -22.80
N PRO A 19 6.79 1.08 -23.23
CA PRO A 19 7.31 0.52 -24.48
C PRO A 19 6.80 1.25 -25.73
N TYR A 20 5.71 1.99 -25.60
CA TYR A 20 5.09 2.71 -26.70
C TYR A 20 5.60 4.14 -26.91
N CYS A 21 6.12 4.80 -25.86
CA CYS A 21 6.51 6.22 -25.95
C CYS A 21 7.85 6.57 -25.28
N GLY A 22 8.52 5.60 -24.65
CA GLY A 22 9.81 5.79 -23.99
C GLY A 22 9.78 6.66 -22.72
N ALA A 23 8.61 7.09 -22.25
CA ALA A 23 8.50 7.85 -21.02
C ALA A 23 8.80 6.95 -19.80
N ARG A 24 9.70 7.41 -18.93
CA ARG A 24 9.95 6.77 -17.63
C ARG A 24 8.67 6.84 -16.79
N GLN A 25 8.12 5.69 -16.47
CA GLN A 25 7.07 5.57 -15.46
C GLN A 25 7.74 5.24 -14.13
N LYS A 26 7.25 5.83 -13.04
CA LYS A 26 7.66 5.35 -11.72
C LYS A 26 7.03 3.97 -11.54
N ALA A 27 7.84 2.91 -11.57
CA ALA A 27 7.36 1.57 -11.25
C ALA A 27 6.78 1.59 -9.83
N ILE A 28 5.58 1.04 -9.68
CA ILE A 28 4.95 0.87 -8.38
C ILE A 28 5.14 -0.60 -8.05
N SER A 29 6.09 -0.92 -7.16
CA SER A 29 6.30 -2.30 -6.76
C SER A 29 5.31 -2.67 -5.65
N ARG A 30 4.59 -3.77 -5.85
CA ARG A 30 3.64 -4.31 -4.88
C ARG A 30 4.32 -5.38 -4.04
N LYS A 31 4.40 -5.17 -2.73
CA LYS A 31 4.96 -6.15 -1.78
C LYS A 31 3.85 -6.66 -0.87
N GLU A 32 3.76 -7.97 -0.72
CA GLU A 32 2.87 -8.61 0.25
C GLU A 32 3.68 -9.08 1.45
N TYR A 33 3.18 -8.79 2.65
CA TYR A 33 3.74 -9.19 3.92
C TYR A 33 2.65 -9.92 4.71
N GLU A 34 2.90 -11.18 5.08
CA GLU A 34 2.07 -11.88 6.06
C GLU A 34 2.57 -11.50 7.45
N VAL A 35 1.68 -10.97 8.29
CA VAL A 35 2.05 -10.53 9.64
C VAL A 35 1.04 -11.03 10.66
N LEU A 36 1.53 -11.22 11.88
CA LEU A 36 0.68 -11.49 13.02
C LEU A 36 -0.11 -10.24 13.40
N PRO A 37 -1.26 -10.40 14.08
CA PRO A 37 -2.13 -9.28 14.44
C PRO A 37 -1.41 -8.27 15.35
N ASP A 38 -0.64 -8.75 16.33
CA ASP A 38 0.13 -7.91 17.25
C ASP A 38 1.22 -7.07 16.55
N ASP A 39 1.79 -7.58 15.45
CA ASP A 39 2.84 -6.92 14.68
C ASP A 39 2.31 -6.02 13.55
N LEU A 40 1.02 -6.08 13.24
CA LEU A 40 0.39 -5.31 12.16
C LEU A 40 0.68 -3.81 12.30
N ILE A 41 0.43 -3.26 13.49
CA ILE A 41 0.61 -1.82 13.77
C ILE A 41 2.09 -1.44 13.69
N LEU A 42 2.98 -2.28 14.22
CA LEU A 42 4.42 -2.04 14.21
C LEU A 42 4.93 -2.01 12.76
N LYS A 43 4.51 -2.97 11.93
CA LYS A 43 4.91 -3.04 10.53
C LYS A 43 4.41 -1.85 9.72
N VAL A 44 3.15 -1.47 9.89
CA VAL A 44 2.58 -0.28 9.23
C VAL A 44 3.37 0.97 9.62
N LYS A 45 3.69 1.16 10.91
CA LYS A 45 4.50 2.29 11.36
C LYS A 45 5.91 2.29 10.76
N GLU A 46 6.55 1.12 10.66
CA GLU A 46 7.87 0.96 10.02
C GLU A 46 7.82 1.36 8.54
N LEU A 47 6.81 0.88 7.82
CA LEU A 47 6.55 1.18 6.41
C LEU A 47 6.30 2.67 6.17
N ILE A 48 5.51 3.31 7.03
CA ILE A 48 5.28 4.77 6.97
C ILE A 48 6.59 5.53 7.24
N ARG A 49 7.38 5.10 8.23
CA ARG A 49 8.69 5.71 8.53
C ARG A 49 9.70 5.58 7.40
N LYS A 50 9.67 4.49 6.62
CA LYS A 50 10.50 4.34 5.42
C LYS A 50 10.18 5.39 4.36
N GLY A 51 8.96 5.94 4.34
CA GLY A 51 8.56 7.02 3.43
C GLY A 51 8.42 6.62 1.96
N ASN A 52 8.73 5.37 1.61
CA ASN A 52 8.65 4.86 0.24
C ASN A 52 7.27 4.31 -0.13
N VAL A 53 6.37 4.22 0.85
CA VAL A 53 5.05 3.64 0.71
C VAL A 53 4.05 4.72 0.36
N THR A 54 3.21 4.44 -0.64
CA THR A 54 2.15 5.37 -1.07
C THR A 54 0.74 4.85 -0.82
N LYS A 55 0.58 3.53 -0.73
CA LYS A 55 -0.69 2.88 -0.35
C LYS A 55 -0.42 1.65 0.49
N ILE A 56 -1.21 1.48 1.55
CA ILE A 56 -1.24 0.28 2.39
C ILE A 56 -2.64 -0.30 2.31
N ILE A 57 -2.72 -1.59 2.00
CA ILE A 57 -3.94 -2.37 1.90
C ILE A 57 -3.81 -3.51 2.91
N VAL A 58 -4.76 -3.62 3.83
CA VAL A 58 -4.83 -4.72 4.79
C VAL A 58 -5.94 -5.68 4.37
N LYS A 59 -5.57 -6.94 4.20
CA LYS A 59 -6.47 -8.04 3.89
C LYS A 59 -6.49 -9.06 5.02
N ASN A 60 -7.57 -9.82 5.11
CA ASN A 60 -7.67 -11.00 5.97
C ASN A 60 -7.15 -12.27 5.26
N GLU A 61 -7.19 -13.42 5.94
CA GLU A 61 -6.85 -14.72 5.34
C GLU A 61 -7.77 -15.15 4.18
N ARG A 62 -8.95 -14.54 4.07
CA ARG A 62 -9.94 -14.82 3.01
C ARG A 62 -9.75 -13.90 1.80
N ASP A 63 -8.63 -13.18 1.74
CA ASP A 63 -8.29 -12.18 0.71
C ASP A 63 -9.28 -10.99 0.65
N GLU A 64 -10.10 -10.80 1.68
CA GLU A 64 -11.05 -9.69 1.77
C GLU A 64 -10.30 -8.44 2.25
N THR A 65 -10.40 -7.33 1.50
CA THR A 65 -9.83 -6.04 1.88
C THR A 65 -10.58 -5.48 3.09
N LEU A 66 -9.92 -5.47 4.25
CA LEU A 66 -10.46 -4.91 5.48
C LEU A 66 -10.25 -3.40 5.54
N LEU A 67 -9.11 -2.93 5.03
CA LEU A 67 -8.74 -1.53 5.10
C LEU A 67 -7.84 -1.15 3.92
N GLU A 68 -8.12 -0.01 3.30
CA GLU A 68 -7.23 0.61 2.31
C GLU A 68 -6.93 2.04 2.78
N MET A 69 -5.64 2.40 2.86
CA MET A 69 -5.20 3.74 3.21
C MET A 69 -4.09 4.26 2.29
N PRO A 70 -4.23 5.49 1.77
CA PRO A 70 -3.14 6.21 1.11
C PRO A 70 -2.18 6.83 2.14
N VAL A 71 -0.87 6.61 1.96
CA VAL A 71 0.20 7.14 2.81
C VAL A 71 0.81 8.36 2.11
N THR A 72 0.03 9.44 2.04
CA THR A 72 0.45 10.70 1.42
C THR A 72 0.71 11.75 2.50
N VAL A 73 1.77 12.57 2.33
CA VAL A 73 2.22 13.58 3.31
C VAL A 73 1.08 14.50 3.80
N GLY A 74 0.13 14.87 2.94
CA GLY A 74 -1.01 15.72 3.32
C GLY A 74 -2.12 15.03 4.12
N LEU A 75 -2.11 13.71 4.18
CA LEU A 75 -3.19 12.86 4.70
C LEU A 75 -2.84 12.26 6.07
N ILE A 76 -1.53 12.05 6.30
CA ILE A 76 -0.93 11.64 7.58
C ILE A 76 -1.19 12.69 8.67
N GLY A 77 -1.39 13.97 8.34
CA GLY A 77 -1.67 15.02 9.34
C GLY A 77 -3.11 15.07 9.83
N THR A 78 -4.08 14.66 9.01
CA THR A 78 -5.52 14.89 9.26
C THR A 78 -6.31 13.61 9.57
N LEU A 79 -5.89 12.46 9.03
CA LEU A 79 -6.66 11.20 9.11
C LEU A 79 -5.85 9.99 9.63
N LEU A 80 -4.68 10.21 10.23
CA LEU A 80 -3.88 9.13 10.80
C LEU A 80 -4.58 8.39 11.94
N ALA A 81 -5.22 9.13 12.85
CA ALA A 81 -5.84 8.55 14.04
C ALA A 81 -6.99 7.57 13.72
N PRO A 82 -7.95 7.89 12.81
CA PRO A 82 -8.97 6.94 12.37
C PRO A 82 -8.41 5.62 11.84
N TRP A 83 -7.34 5.67 11.03
CA TRP A 83 -6.77 4.45 10.47
C TRP A 83 -5.98 3.62 11.47
N VAL A 84 -5.21 4.25 12.35
CA VAL A 84 -4.52 3.53 13.43
C VAL A 84 -5.53 2.88 14.37
N ALA A 85 -6.64 3.56 14.68
CA ALA A 85 -7.73 3.00 15.48
C ALA A 85 -8.38 1.80 14.77
N ALA A 86 -8.71 1.91 13.47
CA ALA A 86 -9.27 0.82 12.68
C ALA A 86 -8.32 -0.39 12.61
N LEU A 87 -7.02 -0.15 12.37
CA LEU A 87 -6.00 -1.20 12.40
C LEU A 87 -5.93 -1.89 13.76
N GLY A 88 -6.05 -1.13 14.86
CA GLY A 88 -6.07 -1.68 16.21
C GLY A 88 -7.27 -2.60 16.47
N VAL A 89 -8.46 -2.21 16.02
CA VAL A 89 -9.66 -3.06 16.12
C VAL A 89 -9.50 -4.33 15.27
N ILE A 90 -8.98 -4.21 14.05
CA ILE A 90 -8.75 -5.35 13.16
C ILE A 90 -7.71 -6.30 13.77
N ALA A 91 -6.60 -5.77 14.30
CA ALA A 91 -5.57 -6.56 14.97
C ALA A 91 -6.10 -7.29 16.22
N ALA A 92 -7.04 -6.71 16.96
CA ALA A 92 -7.63 -7.36 18.12
C ALA A 92 -8.61 -8.49 17.77
N LEU A 93 -9.23 -8.44 16.58
CA LEU A 93 -10.29 -9.37 16.17
C LEU A 93 -9.83 -10.43 15.18
N ALA A 94 -8.85 -10.13 14.33
CA ALA A 94 -8.37 -11.03 13.29
C ALA A 94 -7.17 -11.84 13.78
N THR A 95 -7.16 -13.14 13.52
CA THR A 95 -6.11 -14.07 13.94
C THR A 95 -4.88 -14.06 13.03
N LYS A 96 -5.05 -13.75 11.73
CA LYS A 96 -3.94 -13.45 10.80
C LYS A 96 -4.34 -12.37 9.80
N CYS A 97 -3.36 -11.54 9.40
CA CYS A 97 -3.56 -10.45 8.46
C CYS A 97 -2.47 -10.46 7.36
N LYS A 98 -2.87 -10.07 6.16
CA LYS A 98 -1.96 -9.80 5.04
C LYS A 98 -1.89 -8.30 4.82
N ILE A 99 -0.68 -7.75 4.82
CA ILE A 99 -0.42 -6.36 4.44
C ILE A 99 0.10 -6.35 3.01
N ILE A 100 -0.60 -5.69 2.12
CA ILE A 100 -0.16 -5.39 0.77
C ILE A 100 0.25 -3.93 0.73
N VAL A 101 1.46 -3.67 0.24
CA VAL A 101 2.09 -2.36 0.22
C VAL A 101 2.42 -2.00 -1.21
N GLU A 102 2.05 -0.80 -1.63
CA GLU A 102 2.48 -0.22 -2.90
C GLU A 102 3.59 0.82 -2.63
N GLU A 103 4.80 0.46 -3.03
CA GLU A 103 6.00 1.30 -2.92
C GLU A 103 6.27 2.00 -4.26
N LYS A 104 6.74 3.25 -4.22
CA LYS A 104 7.29 3.92 -5.41
C LYS A 104 8.80 3.85 -5.33
N GLU A 105 9.49 3.28 -6.32
CA GLU A 105 10.95 3.43 -6.44
C GLU A 105 11.35 4.78 -7.07
#